data_AF-A0A7W6EXJ1-F1
#
_entry.id   AF-A0A7W6EXJ1-F1
#
_cell.length_a   1.000
_cell.length_b   1.000
_cell.length_c   1.000
_cell.angle_alpha   90.00
_cell.angle_beta   90.00
_cell.angle_gamma   90.00
#
_symmetry.space_group_name_H-M   'P 1'
#
loop_
_entity.id
_entity.type
_entity.pdbx_description
1 polymer ?
#
loop_
_entity_poly.entity_id
_entity_poly.type
_entity_poly.pdbx_seq_one_letter_code
_entity_poly.pdbx_strand_id
1 'polypeptide(L)'
;MSARSAALLLRELGSLDGQALLSDKLALTRRLAAVGVRVPRVHSVRDPLCIGELGRVIGPTGLFVKPRRGFGGRNVAAVTRSGDAWQIDGVQIDPDRLIAHLAQMNKRGEMILQDRMVSVDGLADLSWGGRAPVLRLATSRTPDGQPQLDSALLIIARPGFKPQNFLNGQIYAPIDPATGIVKGGVVLETPDKMLDRREPDGPSMSGRVVPFFVEAVRDALLAMSAVPPLPAIHWDIVLTQEGPVFLEGNSNGNWIVATLAGRYGLQIRPLAATLGQWLDAAPPVQGQPVLQILQGRFGRVGMSVRNLGLVLEAIACLAIARLILLVVPFHKVADRLGDLVAPDDPRAIAAASKAPAASAGTAAEIGRTIESVARRVPFRAVCLQQALAGHTMLRRRRIPSVLHLGSGRDTDRKFIAHAWLEAAGLPLTGYPPAPQIREVGCFIPTTTSEQRMMRYHAAQERL
;
A
#
# COMPACT_ATOMS: atom_id res chain seq x y z
N MET A 1 6.34 -9.09 -17.84
CA MET A 1 5.97 -9.56 -16.47
C MET A 1 5.07 -8.52 -15.82
N SER A 2 3.96 -8.91 -15.16
CA SER A 2 3.12 -7.93 -14.46
C SER A 2 3.83 -7.40 -13.20
N ALA A 3 3.56 -6.15 -12.77
CA ALA A 3 4.19 -5.57 -11.57
C ALA A 3 3.96 -6.41 -10.29
N ARG A 4 2.82 -7.11 -10.21
CA ARG A 4 2.49 -8.00 -9.09
C ARG A 4 3.25 -9.33 -9.17
N SER A 5 3.43 -9.88 -10.36
CA SER A 5 4.23 -11.09 -10.58
C SER A 5 5.69 -10.82 -10.23
N ALA A 6 6.23 -9.66 -10.63
CA ALA A 6 7.59 -9.24 -10.27
C ALA A 6 7.74 -9.06 -8.74
N ALA A 7 6.79 -8.39 -8.08
CA ALA A 7 6.84 -8.19 -6.63
C ALA A 7 6.67 -9.49 -5.81
N LEU A 8 5.96 -10.50 -6.34
CA LEU A 8 5.89 -11.82 -5.71
C LEU A 8 7.19 -12.60 -5.91
N LEU A 9 7.78 -12.53 -7.09
CA LEU A 9 9.04 -13.19 -7.43
C LEU A 9 10.21 -12.61 -6.61
N LEU A 10 10.30 -11.29 -6.50
CA LEU A 10 11.31 -10.59 -5.68
C LEU A 10 11.22 -10.92 -4.18
N ARG A 11 10.03 -11.29 -3.68
CA ARG A 11 9.86 -11.76 -2.30
C ARG A 11 10.38 -13.16 -2.04
N GLU A 12 10.45 -13.99 -3.07
CA GLU A 12 10.98 -15.35 -2.93
C GLU A 12 12.47 -15.40 -3.27
N LEU A 13 13.04 -14.31 -3.82
CA LEU A 13 14.45 -14.18 -4.15
C LEU A 13 15.22 -13.39 -3.08
N GLY A 14 16.45 -13.81 -2.84
CA GLY A 14 17.32 -13.18 -1.84
C GLY A 14 17.05 -13.62 -0.40
N SER A 15 17.71 -12.94 0.53
CA SER A 15 17.72 -13.18 1.96
C SER A 15 16.47 -12.62 2.64
N LEU A 16 15.82 -13.47 3.44
CA LEU A 16 14.72 -13.07 4.33
C LEU A 16 15.14 -11.98 5.32
N ASP A 17 16.41 -11.98 5.75
CA ASP A 17 16.94 -10.96 6.67
C ASP A 17 17.07 -9.61 5.98
N GLY A 18 17.43 -9.60 4.69
CA GLY A 18 17.44 -8.39 3.87
C GLY A 18 16.04 -7.81 3.74
N GLN A 19 15.03 -8.64 3.49
CA GLN A 19 13.63 -8.21 3.42
C GLN A 19 13.13 -7.70 4.78
N ALA A 20 13.47 -8.39 5.86
CA ALA A 20 13.10 -7.98 7.21
C ALA A 20 13.73 -6.62 7.57
N LEU A 21 15.02 -6.43 7.24
CA LEU A 21 15.73 -5.17 7.45
C LEU A 21 15.07 -4.01 6.70
N LEU A 22 14.76 -4.17 5.41
CA LEU A 22 14.11 -3.11 4.62
C LEU A 22 12.68 -2.80 5.11
N SER A 23 11.99 -3.78 5.70
CA SER A 23 10.65 -3.56 6.26
C SER A 23 10.63 -2.74 7.55
N ASP A 24 11.78 -2.62 8.22
CA ASP A 24 11.96 -1.94 9.49
C ASP A 24 12.79 -0.67 9.31
N LYS A 25 12.12 0.48 9.20
CA LYS A 25 12.77 1.75 8.90
C LYS A 25 13.84 2.13 9.91
N LEU A 26 13.62 1.85 11.21
CA LEU A 26 14.58 2.19 12.25
C LEU A 26 15.83 1.30 12.19
N ALA A 27 15.65 0.00 11.96
CA ALA A 27 16.77 -0.93 11.79
C ALA A 27 17.59 -0.58 10.55
N LEU A 28 16.91 -0.27 9.43
CA LEU A 28 17.57 0.17 8.20
C LEU A 28 18.36 1.46 8.41
N THR A 29 17.76 2.50 9.01
CA THR A 29 18.44 3.76 9.33
C THR A 29 19.73 3.52 10.11
N ARG A 30 19.69 2.68 11.17
CA ARG A 30 20.89 2.36 11.96
C ARG A 30 21.96 1.63 11.14
N ARG A 31 21.55 0.67 10.30
CA ARG A 31 22.47 -0.09 9.46
C ARG A 31 23.17 0.79 8.43
N LEU A 32 22.43 1.70 7.79
CA LEU A 32 22.97 2.64 6.81
C LEU A 32 23.90 3.67 7.46
N ALA A 33 23.51 4.24 8.61
CA ALA A 33 24.35 5.16 9.36
C ALA A 33 25.71 4.52 9.75
N ALA A 34 25.69 3.25 10.14
CA ALA A 34 26.90 2.52 10.55
C ALA A 34 27.93 2.33 9.42
N VAL A 35 27.50 2.42 8.16
CA VAL A 35 28.39 2.36 6.98
C VAL A 35 28.66 3.73 6.37
N GLY A 36 28.30 4.81 7.07
CA GLY A 36 28.55 6.19 6.63
C GLY A 36 27.52 6.73 5.63
N VAL A 37 26.44 6.00 5.33
CA VAL A 37 25.34 6.51 4.50
C VAL A 37 24.48 7.44 5.35
N ARG A 38 24.32 8.69 4.89
CA ARG A 38 23.54 9.68 5.61
C ARG A 38 22.05 9.33 5.57
N VAL A 39 21.44 9.36 6.75
CA VAL A 39 20.04 9.05 7.00
C VAL A 39 19.43 10.15 7.86
N PRO A 40 18.10 10.35 7.79
CA PRO A 40 17.47 11.37 8.59
C PRO A 40 17.53 11.01 10.07
N ARG A 41 17.67 12.02 10.93
CA ARG A 41 17.61 11.83 12.38
C ARG A 41 16.23 11.28 12.76
N VAL A 42 16.23 10.19 13.52
CA VAL A 42 15.02 9.57 14.07
C VAL A 42 15.03 9.77 15.59
N HIS A 43 13.94 10.27 16.12
CA HIS A 43 13.75 10.54 17.54
C HIS A 43 12.98 9.39 18.20
N SER A 44 13.40 9.03 19.40
CA SER A 44 12.63 8.12 20.25
C SER A 44 11.39 8.83 20.80
N VAL A 45 10.30 8.08 20.90
CA VAL A 45 9.03 8.55 21.46
C VAL A 45 8.77 7.79 22.74
N ARG A 46 8.49 8.50 23.83
CA ARG A 46 7.93 7.90 25.04
C ARG A 46 6.41 7.79 24.89
N ASP A 47 5.83 6.79 25.54
CA ASP A 47 4.39 6.59 25.61
C ASP A 47 3.94 6.78 27.07
N PRO A 48 3.04 7.74 27.38
CA PRO A 48 2.35 8.64 26.46
C PRO A 48 3.24 9.76 25.91
N LEU A 49 3.02 10.11 24.63
CA LEU A 49 3.67 11.25 23.97
C LEU A 49 3.11 12.56 24.56
N CYS A 50 3.96 13.52 24.91
CA CYS A 50 3.51 14.84 25.37
C CYS A 50 4.00 15.97 24.46
N ILE A 51 3.26 17.09 24.46
CA ILE A 51 3.57 18.24 23.59
C ILE A 51 4.92 18.87 23.93
N GLY A 52 5.31 18.86 25.20
CA GLY A 52 6.59 19.41 25.65
C GLY A 52 7.80 18.58 25.19
N GLU A 53 7.64 17.27 24.96
CA GLU A 53 8.69 16.44 24.34
C GLU A 53 8.78 16.73 22.84
N LEU A 54 7.62 16.76 22.16
CA LEU A 54 7.51 17.16 20.75
C LEU A 54 8.15 18.52 20.48
N GLY A 55 7.88 19.50 21.34
CA GLY A 55 8.43 20.86 21.26
C GLY A 55 9.95 20.93 21.44
N ARG A 56 10.57 19.94 22.11
CA ARG A 56 12.02 19.86 22.28
C ARG A 56 12.73 19.21 21.10
N VAL A 57 12.06 18.32 20.38
CA VAL A 57 12.65 17.58 19.26
C VAL A 57 12.31 18.18 17.89
N ILE A 58 11.22 18.95 17.78
CA ILE A 58 10.81 19.54 16.51
C ILE A 58 11.81 20.61 16.06
N GLY A 59 12.50 20.32 14.96
CA GLY A 59 13.38 21.28 14.30
C GLY A 59 12.63 22.35 13.51
N PRO A 60 13.34 23.36 12.97
CA PRO A 60 12.75 24.46 12.21
C PRO A 60 12.02 24.00 10.93
N THR A 61 12.39 22.84 10.38
CA THR A 61 11.78 22.26 9.19
C THR A 61 10.58 21.37 9.50
N GLY A 62 10.31 21.12 10.79
CA GLY A 62 9.28 20.21 11.27
C GLY A 62 9.73 18.75 11.38
N LEU A 63 8.77 17.90 11.71
CA LEU A 63 8.93 16.45 11.82
C LEU A 63 8.04 15.74 10.82
N PHE A 64 8.45 14.54 10.47
CA PHE A 64 7.69 13.59 9.70
C PHE A 64 7.36 12.39 10.60
N VAL A 65 6.08 12.13 10.75
CA VAL A 65 5.55 11.05 11.56
C VAL A 65 5.18 9.91 10.63
N LYS A 66 5.72 8.72 10.85
CA LYS A 66 5.41 7.55 10.03
C LYS A 66 5.50 6.24 10.82
N PRO A 67 4.87 5.15 10.37
CA PRO A 67 5.06 3.84 10.99
C PRO A 67 6.47 3.29 10.69
N ARG A 68 7.10 2.70 11.71
CA ARG A 68 8.36 1.93 11.63
C ARG A 68 8.26 0.86 10.54
N ARG A 69 7.13 0.15 10.52
CA ARG A 69 6.79 -0.85 9.50
C ARG A 69 5.56 -0.38 8.73
N GLY A 70 5.71 -0.12 7.43
CA GLY A 70 4.64 0.41 6.61
C GLY A 70 5.08 0.71 5.18
N PHE A 71 4.13 0.84 4.27
CA PHE A 71 4.36 1.06 2.84
C PHE A 71 3.33 2.05 2.25
N GLY A 72 3.70 2.71 1.15
CA GLY A 72 2.77 3.50 0.33
C GLY A 72 2.24 4.77 0.99
N GLY A 73 2.99 5.37 1.93
CA GLY A 73 2.64 6.66 2.53
C GLY A 73 1.39 6.68 3.41
N ARG A 74 0.91 5.52 3.89
CA ARG A 74 -0.24 5.42 4.80
C ARG A 74 0.16 5.74 6.24
N ASN A 75 -0.72 6.42 6.97
CA ASN A 75 -0.49 6.87 8.35
C ASN A 75 0.79 7.70 8.49
N VAL A 76 0.98 8.59 7.52
CA VAL A 76 2.11 9.49 7.46
C VAL A 76 1.59 10.91 7.56
N ALA A 77 2.23 11.74 8.37
CA ALA A 77 1.88 13.14 8.56
C ALA A 77 3.13 13.99 8.72
N ALA A 78 3.10 15.22 8.19
CA ALA A 78 4.09 16.24 8.50
C ALA A 78 3.57 17.09 9.67
N VAL A 79 4.39 17.24 10.72
CA VAL A 79 4.11 18.12 11.86
C VAL A 79 5.05 19.31 11.79
N THR A 80 4.52 20.52 11.77
CA THR A 80 5.31 21.76 11.77
C THR A 80 4.89 22.65 12.92
N ARG A 81 5.79 23.54 13.34
CA ARG A 81 5.55 24.52 14.41
C ARG A 81 6.08 25.89 13.98
N SER A 82 5.28 26.94 14.19
CA SER A 82 5.66 28.33 13.99
C SER A 82 5.25 29.14 15.22
N GLY A 83 6.22 29.59 16.02
CA GLY A 83 5.96 30.09 17.37
C GLY A 83 5.24 29.04 18.21
N ASP A 84 4.04 29.34 18.69
CA ASP A 84 3.19 28.39 19.43
C ASP A 84 2.13 27.69 18.57
N ALA A 85 2.02 28.05 17.29
CA ALA A 85 1.08 27.43 16.37
C ALA A 85 1.63 26.08 15.86
N TRP A 86 0.85 25.02 16.07
CA TRP A 86 1.13 23.69 15.55
C TRP A 86 0.30 23.42 14.29
N GLN A 87 0.88 22.67 13.35
CA GLN A 87 0.19 22.25 12.13
C GLN A 87 0.44 20.78 11.83
N ILE A 88 -0.57 20.12 11.26
CA ILE A 88 -0.47 18.79 10.65
C ILE A 88 -0.81 18.87 9.16
N ASP A 89 0.11 18.45 8.31
CA ASP A 89 -0.01 18.55 6.85
C ASP A 89 -0.40 19.97 6.36
N GLY A 90 0.10 20.99 7.05
CA GLY A 90 -0.17 22.42 6.77
C GLY A 90 -1.47 22.97 7.36
N VAL A 91 -2.27 22.15 8.04
CA VAL A 91 -3.50 22.58 8.72
C VAL A 91 -3.22 22.85 10.18
N GLN A 92 -3.57 24.04 10.68
CA GLN A 92 -3.41 24.40 12.09
C GLN A 92 -4.22 23.46 12.99
N ILE A 93 -3.59 23.03 14.09
CA ILE A 93 -4.16 22.07 15.03
C ILE A 93 -3.86 22.50 16.47
N ASP A 94 -4.85 22.32 17.34
CA ASP A 94 -4.69 22.48 18.78
C ASP A 94 -3.69 21.46 19.35
N PRO A 95 -2.79 21.83 20.28
CA PRO A 95 -1.80 20.93 20.87
C PRO A 95 -2.36 19.63 21.45
N ASP A 96 -3.47 19.67 22.17
CA ASP A 96 -4.06 18.48 22.79
C ASP A 96 -4.66 17.55 21.72
N ARG A 97 -5.28 18.14 20.69
CA ARG A 97 -5.76 17.39 19.52
C ARG A 97 -4.61 16.75 18.73
N LEU A 98 -3.47 17.43 18.61
CA LEU A 98 -2.27 16.88 17.97
C LEU A 98 -1.76 15.65 18.74
N ILE A 99 -1.64 15.75 20.06
CA ILE A 99 -1.21 14.63 20.90
C ILE A 99 -2.19 13.46 20.81
N ALA A 100 -3.50 13.71 20.88
CA ALA A 100 -4.51 12.68 20.70
C ALA A 100 -4.41 11.99 19.33
N HIS A 101 -4.17 12.76 18.26
CA HIS A 101 -3.98 12.23 16.91
C HIS A 101 -2.73 11.35 16.81
N LEU A 102 -1.59 11.80 17.36
CA LEU A 102 -0.35 11.04 17.33
C LEU A 102 -0.41 9.79 18.21
N ALA A 103 -1.08 9.86 19.37
CA ALA A 103 -1.37 8.69 20.19
C ALA A 103 -2.24 7.67 19.44
N GLN A 104 -3.24 8.14 18.67
CA GLN A 104 -4.05 7.28 17.82
C GLN A 104 -3.24 6.63 16.70
N MET A 105 -2.31 7.36 16.07
CA MET A 105 -1.37 6.82 15.09
C MET A 105 -0.42 5.79 15.71
N ASN A 106 -0.01 5.99 16.96
CA ASN A 106 0.93 5.14 17.70
C ASN A 106 0.25 4.02 18.51
N LYS A 107 -1.02 3.68 18.28
CA LYS A 107 -1.73 2.60 19.02
C LYS A 107 -1.02 1.24 19.08
N ARG A 108 -0.05 0.99 18.20
CA ARG A 108 0.75 -0.25 18.17
C ARG A 108 2.18 -0.08 18.71
N GLY A 109 2.56 1.10 19.18
CA GLY A 109 3.93 1.40 19.65
C GLY A 109 4.99 1.33 18.55
N GLU A 110 4.59 1.44 17.28
CA GLU A 110 5.49 1.28 16.13
C GLU A 110 5.69 2.60 15.36
N MET A 111 5.35 3.76 15.91
CA MET A 111 5.58 5.05 15.26
C MET A 111 7.05 5.47 15.33
N ILE A 112 7.52 6.18 14.31
CA ILE A 112 8.80 6.90 14.34
C ILE A 112 8.56 8.38 14.06
N LEU A 113 9.26 9.23 14.82
CA LEU A 113 9.40 10.66 14.54
C LEU A 113 10.73 10.87 13.83
N GLN A 114 10.68 11.48 12.66
CA GLN A 114 11.86 11.72 11.85
C GLN A 114 11.96 13.21 11.54
N ASP A 115 13.16 13.77 11.45
CA ASP A 115 13.31 15.12 10.91
C ASP A 115 12.72 15.21 9.49
N ARG A 116 12.03 16.32 9.23
CA ARG A 116 11.51 16.62 7.90
C ARG A 116 12.64 17.18 7.03
N MET A 117 12.88 16.53 5.91
CA MET A 117 13.94 16.91 4.98
C MET A 117 13.51 18.08 4.10
N VAL A 118 14.48 18.96 3.79
CA VAL A 118 14.33 20.09 2.87
C VAL A 118 15.21 19.85 1.66
N SER A 119 14.68 20.16 0.49
CA SER A 119 15.40 19.97 -0.77
C SER A 119 16.54 20.99 -0.90
N VAL A 120 17.65 20.57 -1.50
CA VAL A 120 18.73 21.43 -2.00
C VAL A 120 18.21 22.48 -2.99
N ASP A 121 18.82 23.67 -3.05
CA ASP A 121 18.36 24.81 -3.86
C ASP A 121 18.13 24.47 -5.33
N GLY A 122 19.01 23.64 -5.93
CA GLY A 122 18.89 23.19 -7.31
C GLY A 122 17.64 22.35 -7.62
N LEU A 123 16.87 21.93 -6.62
CA LEU A 123 15.61 21.19 -6.74
C LEU A 123 14.48 21.78 -5.89
N ALA A 124 14.75 22.86 -5.13
CA ALA A 124 13.82 23.40 -4.14
C ALA A 124 12.53 23.92 -4.79
N ASP A 125 12.62 24.53 -5.97
CA ASP A 125 11.49 25.03 -6.76
C ASP A 125 10.52 23.93 -7.22
N LEU A 126 11.00 22.70 -7.39
CA LEU A 126 10.17 21.53 -7.69
C LEU A 126 9.38 21.01 -6.48
N SER A 127 9.69 21.47 -5.26
CA SER A 127 8.96 21.09 -4.05
C SER A 127 7.52 21.63 -4.08
N TRP A 128 6.58 20.85 -3.53
CA TRP A 128 5.17 21.28 -3.44
C TRP A 128 4.50 20.78 -2.17
N GLY A 129 3.69 21.62 -1.51
CA GLY A 129 2.94 21.25 -0.31
C GLY A 129 3.84 20.71 0.82
N GLY A 130 5.03 21.28 0.96
CA GLY A 130 6.03 20.82 1.92
C GLY A 130 6.68 19.47 1.58
N ARG A 131 6.59 18.98 0.33
CA ARG A 131 7.24 17.75 -0.11
C ARG A 131 8.40 18.07 -1.04
N ALA A 132 9.60 17.70 -0.62
CA ALA A 132 10.78 17.74 -1.47
C ALA A 132 10.67 16.68 -2.60
N PRO A 133 11.24 16.94 -3.79
CA PRO A 133 11.47 15.90 -4.79
C PRO A 133 12.26 14.73 -4.19
N VAL A 134 11.85 13.51 -4.53
CA VAL A 134 12.55 12.29 -4.11
C VAL A 134 13.36 11.77 -5.28
N LEU A 135 14.68 11.69 -5.13
CA LEU A 135 15.53 10.93 -6.03
C LEU A 135 15.30 9.45 -5.76
N ARG A 136 14.81 8.73 -6.77
CA ARG A 136 14.71 7.28 -6.76
C ARG A 136 15.84 6.67 -7.56
N LEU A 137 16.68 5.89 -6.90
CA LEU A 137 17.73 5.08 -7.52
C LEU A 137 17.34 3.61 -7.45
N ALA A 138 17.23 2.96 -8.61
CA ALA A 138 17.06 1.52 -8.69
C ALA A 138 18.43 0.85 -8.78
N THR A 139 18.76 0.03 -7.78
CA THR A 139 20.00 -0.73 -7.74
C THR A 139 19.72 -2.23 -7.74
N SER A 140 20.60 -3.01 -8.36
CA SER A 140 20.54 -4.46 -8.38
C SER A 140 21.90 -5.09 -8.18
N ARG A 141 21.94 -6.40 -7.96
CA ARG A 141 23.16 -7.22 -8.03
C ARG A 141 22.79 -8.61 -8.49
N THR A 142 23.73 -9.33 -9.10
CA THR A 142 23.61 -10.78 -9.29
C THR A 142 23.90 -11.49 -7.95
N PRO A 143 23.60 -12.80 -7.78
CA PRO A 143 23.79 -13.50 -6.50
C PRO A 143 25.17 -13.30 -5.86
N ASP A 144 26.24 -13.39 -6.66
CA ASP A 144 27.63 -13.22 -6.24
C ASP A 144 28.26 -11.90 -6.72
N GLY A 145 27.45 -11.02 -7.30
CA GLY A 145 27.91 -9.78 -7.91
C GLY A 145 27.96 -8.59 -6.94
N GLN A 146 28.73 -7.59 -7.34
CA GLN A 146 28.68 -6.27 -6.69
C GLN A 146 27.39 -5.52 -7.06
N PRO A 147 26.88 -4.64 -6.18
CA PRO A 147 25.78 -3.76 -6.53
C PRO A 147 26.09 -2.87 -7.73
N GLN A 148 25.05 -2.62 -8.52
CA GLN A 148 25.07 -1.74 -9.68
C GLN A 148 23.83 -0.84 -9.70
N LEU A 149 23.92 0.28 -10.41
CA LEU A 149 22.78 1.14 -10.72
C LEU A 149 22.10 0.64 -12.00
N ASP A 150 20.77 0.53 -11.98
CA ASP A 150 19.97 0.16 -13.14
C ASP A 150 19.30 1.37 -13.78
N SER A 151 18.74 2.26 -12.95
CA SER A 151 18.09 3.49 -13.40
C SER A 151 17.93 4.54 -12.30
N ALA A 152 17.66 5.77 -12.70
CA ALA A 152 17.41 6.90 -11.82
C ALA A 152 16.21 7.75 -12.31
N LEU A 153 15.43 8.28 -11.37
CA LEU A 153 14.38 9.26 -11.66
C LEU A 153 14.11 10.18 -10.46
N LEU A 154 13.63 11.39 -10.68
CA LEU A 154 12.98 12.19 -9.65
C LEU A 154 11.50 11.84 -9.56
N ILE A 155 10.97 11.82 -8.34
CA ILE A 155 9.55 11.73 -8.05
C ILE A 155 9.11 13.08 -7.49
N ILE A 156 8.22 13.75 -8.23
CA ILE A 156 7.83 15.13 -7.97
C ILE A 156 6.32 15.17 -7.68
N ALA A 157 5.94 15.81 -6.58
CA ALA A 157 4.54 16.01 -6.22
C ALA A 157 3.87 17.00 -7.19
N ARG A 158 2.59 16.75 -7.52
CA ARG A 158 1.82 17.61 -8.43
C ARG A 158 0.89 18.55 -7.65
N PRO A 159 0.87 19.86 -7.98
CA PRO A 159 -0.13 20.78 -7.45
C PRO A 159 -1.56 20.31 -7.71
N GLY A 160 -2.41 20.31 -6.69
CA GLY A 160 -3.82 19.92 -6.78
C GLY A 160 -4.10 18.42 -6.82
N PHE A 161 -3.08 17.55 -6.87
CA PHE A 161 -3.28 16.10 -6.90
C PHE A 161 -2.81 15.43 -5.60
N LYS A 162 -3.51 14.37 -5.20
CA LYS A 162 -3.12 13.53 -4.06
C LYS A 162 -1.99 12.59 -4.49
N PRO A 163 -0.81 12.60 -3.86
CA PRO A 163 0.31 11.75 -4.29
C PRO A 163 0.02 10.24 -4.16
N GLN A 164 -0.98 9.84 -3.36
CA GLN A 164 -1.42 8.45 -3.28
C GLN A 164 -2.09 7.96 -4.56
N ASN A 165 -2.52 8.87 -5.46
CA ASN A 165 -3.09 8.51 -6.75
C ASN A 165 -1.96 8.04 -7.67
N PHE A 166 -1.88 6.74 -7.91
CA PHE A 166 -0.75 6.14 -8.62
C PHE A 166 -0.58 6.64 -10.06
N LEU A 167 -1.68 6.86 -10.79
CA LEU A 167 -1.61 7.24 -12.21
C LEU A 167 -1.25 8.70 -12.43
N ASN A 168 -1.75 9.60 -11.59
CA ASN A 168 -1.68 11.04 -11.83
C ASN A 168 -1.33 11.88 -10.61
N GLY A 169 -1.03 11.27 -9.46
CA GLY A 169 -0.67 12.00 -8.24
C GLY A 169 0.73 12.62 -8.26
N GLN A 170 1.61 12.11 -9.14
CA GLN A 170 3.03 12.39 -9.14
C GLN A 170 3.56 12.46 -10.58
N ILE A 171 4.65 13.20 -10.76
CA ILE A 171 5.46 13.19 -11.98
C ILE A 171 6.70 12.36 -11.70
N TYR A 172 7.00 11.44 -12.60
CA TYR A 172 8.23 10.67 -12.61
C TYR A 172 9.13 11.26 -13.68
N ALA A 173 10.28 11.79 -13.30
CA ALA A 173 11.20 12.45 -14.23
C ALA A 173 12.48 11.63 -14.38
N PRO A 174 12.61 10.80 -15.44
CA PRO A 174 13.79 10.00 -15.70
C PRO A 174 15.06 10.84 -15.79
N ILE A 175 16.14 10.33 -15.20
CA ILE A 175 17.46 10.95 -15.20
C ILE A 175 18.36 10.09 -16.08
N ASP A 176 19.15 10.75 -16.93
CA ASP A 176 20.24 10.09 -17.63
C ASP A 176 21.33 9.68 -16.62
N PRO A 177 21.56 8.37 -16.44
CA PRO A 177 22.49 7.88 -15.42
C PRO A 177 23.95 8.23 -15.70
N ALA A 178 24.32 8.56 -16.94
CA ALA A 178 25.69 8.94 -17.28
C ALA A 178 25.99 10.41 -16.93
N THR A 179 24.98 11.27 -17.04
CA THR A 179 25.15 12.73 -16.93
C THR A 179 24.50 13.33 -15.68
N GLY A 180 23.56 12.61 -15.05
CA GLY A 180 22.75 13.15 -13.96
C GLY A 180 21.73 14.20 -14.41
N ILE A 181 21.43 14.28 -15.72
CA ILE A 181 20.50 15.26 -16.29
C ILE A 181 19.10 14.69 -16.41
N VAL A 182 18.10 15.46 -15.98
CA VAL A 182 16.68 15.11 -16.11
C VAL A 182 16.23 15.27 -17.57
N LYS A 183 15.66 14.22 -18.16
CA LYS A 183 15.17 14.22 -19.56
C LYS A 183 13.83 14.94 -19.74
N GLY A 184 13.02 14.95 -18.69
CA GLY A 184 11.66 15.49 -18.67
C GLY A 184 10.79 14.70 -17.70
N GLY A 185 9.55 15.12 -17.52
CA GLY A 185 8.59 14.51 -16.60
C GLY A 185 7.53 13.65 -17.30
N VAL A 186 7.09 12.60 -16.62
CA VAL A 186 6.07 11.67 -17.11
C VAL A 186 5.00 11.50 -16.05
N VAL A 187 3.74 11.61 -16.47
CA VAL A 187 2.58 11.21 -15.66
C VAL A 187 2.08 9.87 -16.21
N LEU A 188 1.89 8.88 -15.33
CA LEU A 188 1.58 7.51 -15.76
C LEU A 188 0.20 7.36 -16.43
N GLU A 189 -0.71 8.31 -16.21
CA GLU A 189 -1.98 8.43 -16.93
C GLU A 189 -1.79 8.73 -18.43
N THR A 190 -0.75 9.50 -18.78
CA THR A 190 -0.41 9.87 -20.16
C THR A 190 1.08 9.60 -20.41
N PRO A 191 1.50 8.31 -20.39
CA PRO A 191 2.92 7.94 -20.37
C PRO A 191 3.65 8.25 -21.68
N ASP A 192 2.93 8.51 -22.77
CA ASP A 192 3.47 8.90 -24.07
C ASP A 192 3.79 10.40 -24.16
N LYS A 193 3.36 11.20 -23.18
CA LYS A 193 3.62 12.65 -23.14
C LYS A 193 4.77 12.96 -22.18
N MET A 194 5.87 13.47 -22.73
CA MET A 194 6.95 14.06 -21.94
C MET A 194 6.60 15.51 -21.60
N LEU A 195 6.77 15.88 -20.33
CA LEU A 195 6.51 17.21 -19.80
C LEU A 195 7.83 17.92 -19.54
N ASP A 196 8.01 19.12 -20.09
CA ASP A 196 9.20 19.91 -19.78
C ASP A 196 9.12 20.62 -18.42
N ARG A 197 7.90 20.93 -17.97
CA ARG A 197 7.62 21.68 -16.73
C ARG A 197 6.64 20.92 -15.83
N ARG A 198 6.69 21.17 -14.51
CA ARG A 198 5.82 20.50 -13.51
C ARG A 198 4.33 20.80 -13.76
N GLU A 199 4.04 22.05 -14.08
CA GLU A 199 2.78 22.59 -14.57
C GLU A 199 3.09 23.62 -15.68
N PRO A 200 2.12 24.05 -16.52
CA PRO A 200 2.39 24.94 -17.65
C PRO A 200 3.23 26.18 -17.30
N ASP A 201 2.90 26.86 -16.21
CA ASP A 201 3.61 28.05 -15.70
C ASP A 201 4.64 27.71 -14.61
N GLY A 202 4.94 26.43 -14.46
CA GLY A 202 5.77 25.89 -13.38
C GLY A 202 7.27 25.87 -13.70
N PRO A 203 8.08 25.44 -12.72
CA PRO A 203 9.51 25.24 -12.90
C PRO A 203 9.81 24.19 -13.97
N SER A 204 10.92 24.39 -14.70
CA SER A 204 11.42 23.42 -15.68
C SER A 204 12.03 22.20 -15.00
N MET A 205 11.72 21.02 -15.52
CA MET A 205 12.32 19.74 -15.13
C MET A 205 13.38 19.33 -16.17
N SER A 206 13.08 19.45 -17.46
CA SER A 206 13.98 19.04 -18.55
C SER A 206 15.30 19.83 -18.51
N GLY A 207 16.41 19.12 -18.76
CA GLY A 207 17.76 19.70 -18.82
C GLY A 207 18.37 20.01 -17.45
N ARG A 208 17.66 19.76 -16.36
CA ARG A 208 18.15 20.04 -15.01
C ARG A 208 19.22 19.03 -14.59
N VAL A 209 20.36 19.52 -14.13
CA VAL A 209 21.40 18.70 -13.47
C VAL A 209 20.95 18.39 -12.04
N VAL A 210 20.94 17.11 -11.66
CA VAL A 210 20.60 16.67 -10.31
C VAL A 210 21.80 16.89 -9.37
N PRO A 211 21.69 17.74 -8.32
CA PRO A 211 22.79 17.96 -7.39
C PRO A 211 23.16 16.68 -6.63
N PHE A 212 24.46 16.50 -6.35
CA PHE A 212 25.00 15.34 -5.63
C PHE A 212 24.65 13.97 -6.24
N PHE A 213 24.38 13.91 -7.55
CA PHE A 213 23.92 12.68 -8.19
C PHE A 213 24.95 11.54 -8.09
N VAL A 214 26.22 11.84 -8.34
CA VAL A 214 27.31 10.85 -8.29
C VAL A 214 27.48 10.31 -6.87
N GLU A 215 27.42 11.20 -5.86
CA GLU A 215 27.49 10.85 -4.45
C GLU A 215 26.29 10.01 -4.04
N ALA A 216 25.08 10.35 -4.48
CA ALA A 216 23.87 9.57 -4.21
C ALA A 216 23.95 8.16 -4.81
N VAL A 217 24.50 8.02 -6.02
CA VAL A 217 24.72 6.71 -6.66
C VAL A 217 25.75 5.91 -5.87
N ARG A 218 26.91 6.49 -5.56
CA ARG A 218 27.95 5.84 -4.74
C ARG A 218 27.37 5.35 -3.41
N ASP A 219 26.65 6.21 -2.70
CA ASP A 219 26.09 5.92 -1.39
C ASP A 219 24.97 4.87 -1.49
N ALA A 220 24.22 4.81 -2.60
CA ALA A 220 23.20 3.77 -2.83
C ALA A 220 23.81 2.39 -3.07
N LEU A 221 24.94 2.32 -3.79
CA LEU A 221 25.66 1.06 -3.98
C LEU A 221 26.26 0.57 -2.65
N LEU A 222 26.84 1.49 -1.86
CA LEU A 222 27.33 1.19 -0.51
C LEU A 222 26.18 0.72 0.41
N ALA A 223 25.04 1.41 0.37
CA ALA A 223 23.83 1.03 1.12
C ALA A 223 23.36 -0.38 0.75
N MET A 224 23.34 -0.71 -0.55
CA MET A 224 22.94 -2.05 -1.02
C MET A 224 23.93 -3.14 -0.58
N SER A 225 25.23 -2.87 -0.58
CA SER A 225 26.25 -3.78 -0.03
C SER A 225 26.05 -4.05 1.46
N ALA A 226 25.57 -3.07 2.22
CA ALA A 226 25.32 -3.21 3.65
C ALA A 226 24.06 -4.03 3.99
N VAL A 227 23.13 -4.19 3.04
CA VAL A 227 21.90 -4.99 3.20
C VAL A 227 22.18 -6.46 2.84
N PRO A 228 21.72 -7.44 3.64
CA PRO A 228 21.84 -8.85 3.29
C PRO A 228 21.34 -9.14 1.87
N PRO A 229 21.94 -10.13 1.17
CA PRO A 229 21.43 -10.81 -0.02
C PRO A 229 20.14 -10.29 -0.66
N LEU A 230 20.08 -9.37 -1.63
CA LEU A 230 18.82 -9.03 -2.29
C LEU A 230 19.06 -8.72 -3.76
N PRO A 231 18.13 -9.12 -4.66
CA PRO A 231 18.30 -8.93 -6.10
C PRO A 231 18.20 -7.48 -6.52
N ALA A 232 17.30 -6.72 -5.90
CA ALA A 232 17.03 -5.33 -6.23
C ALA A 232 16.61 -4.54 -5.00
N ILE A 233 17.04 -3.29 -4.92
CA ILE A 233 16.58 -2.32 -3.93
C ILE A 233 16.35 -0.98 -4.64
N HIS A 234 15.18 -0.39 -4.44
CA HIS A 234 14.88 0.96 -4.91
C HIS A 234 14.97 1.93 -3.74
N TRP A 235 15.91 2.84 -3.79
CA TRP A 235 16.21 3.80 -2.73
C TRP A 235 15.43 5.09 -2.94
N ASP A 236 14.81 5.59 -1.88
CA ASP A 236 14.19 6.90 -1.85
C ASP A 236 15.09 7.86 -1.09
N ILE A 237 15.55 8.89 -1.78
CA ILE A 237 16.58 9.81 -1.31
C ILE A 237 16.05 11.23 -1.44
N VAL A 238 16.22 12.04 -0.40
CA VAL A 238 16.06 13.49 -0.52
C VAL A 238 17.46 14.11 -0.59
N LEU A 239 17.68 14.93 -1.60
CA LEU A 239 18.92 15.69 -1.77
C LEU A 239 18.80 16.96 -0.95
N THR A 240 19.63 17.09 0.08
CA THR A 240 19.65 18.23 1.01
C THR A 240 20.90 19.08 0.78
N GLN A 241 20.99 20.23 1.45
CA GLN A 241 22.20 21.08 1.39
C GLN A 241 23.46 20.37 1.88
N GLU A 242 23.33 19.39 2.77
CA GLU A 242 24.44 18.59 3.29
C GLU A 242 24.78 17.39 2.40
N GLY A 243 23.95 17.12 1.37
CA GLY A 243 24.09 15.99 0.44
C GLY A 243 22.90 15.03 0.48
N PRO A 244 23.07 13.81 -0.08
CA PRO A 244 22.02 12.79 -0.18
C PRO A 244 21.61 12.26 1.20
N VAL A 245 20.30 12.16 1.46
CA VAL A 245 19.74 11.59 2.69
C VAL A 245 18.77 10.46 2.36
N PHE A 246 19.09 9.25 2.80
CA PHE A 246 18.34 8.03 2.48
C PHE A 246 17.13 7.87 3.41
N LEU A 247 15.93 7.88 2.83
CA LEU A 247 14.66 7.81 3.57
C LEU A 247 14.19 6.37 3.79
N GLU A 248 14.28 5.54 2.76
CA GLU A 248 13.88 4.13 2.77
C GLU A 248 14.46 3.35 1.56
N GLY A 249 14.51 2.03 1.68
CA GLY A 249 14.85 1.11 0.59
C GLY A 249 13.72 0.11 0.37
N ASN A 250 13.35 -0.10 -0.89
CA ASN A 250 12.19 -0.91 -1.27
C ASN A 250 12.61 -2.07 -2.18
N SER A 251 12.61 -3.31 -1.65
CA SER A 251 12.92 -4.53 -2.44
C SER A 251 11.76 -5.07 -3.27
N ASN A 252 10.52 -4.63 -2.98
CA ASN A 252 9.32 -4.98 -3.74
C ASN A 252 8.67 -3.72 -4.34
N GLY A 253 9.51 -2.77 -4.76
CA GLY A 253 9.03 -1.50 -5.30
C GLY A 253 8.19 -1.68 -6.56
N ASN A 254 7.49 -0.61 -6.95
CA ASN A 254 6.62 -0.67 -8.12
C ASN A 254 7.44 -0.87 -9.41
N TRP A 255 7.28 -2.03 -10.04
CA TRP A 255 8.04 -2.41 -11.23
C TRP A 255 7.87 -1.44 -12.40
N ILE A 256 6.68 -0.85 -12.56
CA ILE A 256 6.42 0.16 -13.61
C ILE A 256 7.36 1.34 -13.42
N VAL A 257 7.53 1.81 -12.18
CA VAL A 257 8.41 2.93 -11.84
C VAL A 257 9.88 2.51 -11.97
N ALA A 258 10.24 1.32 -11.52
CA ALA A 258 11.60 0.79 -11.58
C ALA A 258 12.14 0.64 -13.02
N THR A 259 11.26 0.32 -13.98
CA THR A 259 11.64 0.17 -15.40
C THR A 259 11.27 1.39 -16.25
N LEU A 260 10.72 2.46 -15.67
CA LEU A 260 10.18 3.59 -16.44
C LEU A 260 11.28 4.29 -17.25
N ALA A 261 12.45 4.53 -16.65
CA ALA A 261 13.57 5.16 -17.35
C ALA A 261 14.00 4.37 -18.60
N GLY A 262 13.88 3.04 -18.55
CA GLY A 262 14.16 2.14 -19.65
C GLY A 262 13.33 2.39 -20.90
N ARG A 263 12.05 2.80 -20.73
CA ARG A 263 11.17 3.20 -21.86
C ARG A 263 11.76 4.35 -22.68
N TYR A 264 12.60 5.18 -22.07
CA TYR A 264 13.21 6.35 -22.70
C TYR A 264 14.68 6.14 -23.05
N GLY A 265 15.17 4.90 -23.02
CA GLY A 265 16.58 4.56 -23.29
C GLY A 265 17.55 4.95 -22.18
N LEU A 266 17.06 5.22 -20.96
CA LEU A 266 17.87 5.70 -19.83
C LEU A 266 18.11 4.62 -18.77
N GLN A 267 18.06 3.35 -19.17
CA GLN A 267 18.46 2.23 -18.33
C GLN A 267 19.93 1.90 -18.57
N ILE A 268 20.71 1.70 -17.51
CA ILE A 268 22.09 1.20 -17.65
C ILE A 268 22.05 -0.28 -17.99
N ARG A 269 21.31 -1.06 -17.20
CA ARG A 269 21.16 -2.51 -17.37
C ARG A 269 19.70 -2.92 -17.15
N PRO A 270 19.16 -3.85 -17.95
CA PRO A 270 17.81 -4.36 -17.74
C PRO A 270 17.76 -5.17 -16.44
N LEU A 271 16.99 -4.69 -15.46
CA LEU A 271 16.78 -5.38 -14.18
C LEU A 271 16.29 -6.83 -14.38
N ALA A 272 15.53 -7.09 -15.45
CA ALA A 272 15.05 -8.43 -15.81
C ALA A 272 16.19 -9.45 -16.02
N ALA A 273 17.33 -9.03 -16.59
CA ALA A 273 18.47 -9.91 -16.81
C ALA A 273 19.13 -10.31 -15.48
N THR A 274 19.28 -9.35 -14.56
CA THR A 274 19.77 -9.61 -13.20
C THR A 274 18.85 -10.58 -12.45
N LEU A 275 17.52 -10.42 -12.58
CA LEU A 275 16.56 -11.34 -11.96
C LEU A 275 16.61 -12.76 -12.55
N GLY A 276 16.90 -12.91 -13.85
CA GLY A 276 17.09 -14.21 -14.47
C GLY A 276 18.17 -15.03 -13.74
N GLN A 277 19.32 -14.41 -13.48
CA GLN A 277 20.42 -15.08 -12.78
C GLN A 277 20.08 -15.47 -11.34
N TRP A 278 19.27 -14.65 -10.65
CA TRP A 278 18.76 -15.01 -9.33
C TRP A 278 17.79 -16.18 -9.36
N LEU A 279 17.00 -16.33 -10.42
CA LEU A 279 16.11 -17.47 -10.61
C LEU A 279 16.89 -18.74 -10.92
N ASP A 280 17.93 -18.64 -11.74
CA ASP A 280 18.80 -19.77 -12.09
C ASP A 280 19.61 -20.26 -10.89
N ALA A 281 20.06 -19.34 -10.03
CA ALA A 281 20.78 -19.65 -8.79
C ALA A 281 19.86 -20.01 -7.62
N ALA A 282 18.55 -19.73 -7.73
CA ALA A 282 17.62 -20.13 -6.69
C ALA A 282 17.55 -21.66 -6.66
N PRO A 283 17.56 -22.29 -5.48
CA PRO A 283 17.34 -23.73 -5.40
C PRO A 283 16.03 -24.06 -6.13
N PRO A 284 15.98 -25.16 -6.92
CA PRO A 284 14.75 -25.54 -7.58
C PRO A 284 13.65 -25.57 -6.54
N VAL A 285 12.52 -24.94 -6.84
CA VAL A 285 11.35 -24.94 -5.97
C VAL A 285 10.90 -26.39 -5.84
N GLN A 286 11.48 -27.13 -4.90
CA GLN A 286 10.90 -28.37 -4.40
C GLN A 286 9.51 -27.95 -3.96
N GLY A 287 8.48 -28.51 -4.61
CA GLY A 287 7.10 -28.17 -4.33
C GLY A 287 6.82 -28.44 -2.85
N GLN A 288 7.01 -27.43 -2.01
CA GLN A 288 6.70 -27.54 -0.61
C GLN A 288 5.18 -27.64 -0.51
N PRO A 289 4.65 -28.57 0.31
CA PRO A 289 3.23 -28.65 0.55
C PRO A 289 2.74 -27.24 0.91
N VAL A 290 1.65 -26.79 0.28
CA VAL A 290 1.05 -25.46 0.52
C VAL A 290 0.92 -25.17 2.03
N LEU A 291 0.70 -26.21 2.84
CA LEU A 291 0.67 -26.16 4.29
C LEU A 291 1.97 -25.64 4.94
N GLN A 292 3.16 -26.01 4.46
CA GLN A 292 4.45 -25.55 5.00
C GLN A 292 4.78 -24.10 4.59
N ILE A 293 4.46 -23.70 3.36
CA ILE A 293 4.58 -22.30 2.91
C ILE A 293 3.67 -21.40 3.75
N LEU A 294 2.48 -21.89 4.10
CA LEU A 294 1.57 -21.20 5.00
C LEU A 294 2.09 -21.22 6.45
N GLN A 295 2.59 -22.34 6.96
CA GLN A 295 3.21 -22.40 8.30
C GLN A 295 4.41 -21.46 8.44
N GLY A 296 5.27 -21.33 7.43
CA GLY A 296 6.41 -20.39 7.43
C GLY A 296 6.01 -18.92 7.30
N ARG A 297 5.02 -18.60 6.46
CA ARG A 297 4.50 -17.22 6.29
C ARG A 297 3.62 -16.74 7.44
N PHE A 298 2.99 -17.66 8.18
CA PHE A 298 2.13 -17.35 9.33
C PHE A 298 2.79 -17.63 10.69
N GLY A 299 3.89 -18.40 10.75
CA GLY A 299 4.61 -18.72 11.98
C GLY A 299 5.42 -17.57 12.59
N ARG A 300 5.70 -16.49 11.83
CA ARG A 300 6.32 -15.25 12.37
C ARG A 300 5.34 -14.31 13.09
N VAL A 301 4.07 -14.67 13.16
CA VAL A 301 3.07 -13.99 13.98
C VAL A 301 2.56 -15.05 14.93
N GLY A 302 2.99 -15.02 16.20
CA GLY A 302 2.58 -16.01 17.21
C GLY A 302 1.05 -16.14 17.26
N MET A 303 0.51 -17.12 16.56
CA MET A 303 -0.93 -17.34 16.41
C MET A 303 -1.23 -18.81 16.67
N SER A 304 -2.14 -19.03 17.62
CA SER A 304 -2.66 -20.34 18.01
C SER A 304 -3.19 -21.13 16.81
N VAL A 305 -3.12 -22.47 16.90
CA VAL A 305 -3.56 -23.46 15.89
C VAL A 305 -5.00 -23.23 15.38
N ARG A 306 -5.85 -22.57 16.17
CA ARG A 306 -7.20 -22.12 15.76
C ARG A 306 -7.21 -21.13 14.58
N ASN A 307 -6.16 -20.33 14.39
CA ASN A 307 -6.11 -19.29 13.36
C ASN A 307 -5.71 -19.82 11.98
N LEU A 308 -5.03 -20.97 11.90
CA LEU A 308 -4.55 -21.53 10.63
C LEU A 308 -5.72 -22.07 9.78
N GLY A 309 -6.72 -22.69 10.42
CA GLY A 309 -7.92 -23.18 9.74
C GLY A 309 -8.73 -22.04 9.10
N LEU A 310 -8.87 -20.92 9.80
CA LEU A 310 -9.60 -19.75 9.30
C LEU A 310 -8.88 -19.09 8.10
N VAL A 311 -7.53 -19.05 8.14
CA VAL A 311 -6.70 -18.57 7.03
C VAL A 311 -6.83 -19.46 5.80
N LEU A 312 -6.73 -20.79 5.98
CA LEU A 312 -6.91 -21.75 4.89
C LEU A 312 -8.30 -21.64 4.26
N GLU A 313 -9.33 -21.52 5.09
CA GLU A 313 -10.71 -21.32 4.62
C GLU A 313 -10.84 -20.01 3.83
N ALA A 314 -10.26 -18.91 4.31
CA ALA A 314 -10.29 -17.64 3.59
C ALA A 314 -9.56 -17.71 2.23
N ILE A 315 -8.42 -18.41 2.16
CA ILE A 315 -7.69 -18.64 0.90
C ILE A 315 -8.59 -19.41 -0.08
N ALA A 316 -9.19 -20.52 0.38
CA ALA A 316 -10.05 -21.35 -0.43
C ALA A 316 -11.28 -20.59 -0.92
N CYS A 317 -11.97 -19.87 -0.03
CA CYS A 317 -13.15 -19.07 -0.37
C CYS A 317 -12.82 -17.95 -1.35
N LEU A 318 -11.68 -17.27 -1.22
CA LEU A 318 -11.24 -16.26 -2.19
C LEU A 318 -10.91 -16.86 -3.57
N ALA A 319 -10.26 -18.02 -3.59
CA ALA A 319 -9.92 -18.72 -4.84
C ALA A 319 -11.18 -19.20 -5.56
N ILE A 320 -12.13 -19.77 -4.80
CA ILE A 320 -13.44 -20.21 -5.31
C ILE A 320 -14.24 -19.01 -5.81
N ALA A 321 -14.32 -17.92 -5.05
CA ALA A 321 -15.04 -16.71 -5.47
C ALA A 321 -14.47 -16.13 -6.77
N ARG A 322 -13.14 -16.15 -6.94
CA ARG A 322 -12.50 -15.78 -8.20
C ARG A 322 -12.88 -16.73 -9.34
N LEU A 323 -12.80 -18.04 -9.12
CA LEU A 323 -13.09 -19.02 -10.17
C LEU A 323 -14.55 -18.93 -10.62
N ILE A 324 -15.48 -18.86 -9.68
CA ILE A 324 -16.92 -18.70 -9.95
C ILE A 324 -17.16 -17.44 -10.78
N LEU A 325 -16.62 -16.28 -10.38
CA LEU A 325 -16.82 -15.04 -11.14
C LEU A 325 -16.15 -15.02 -12.51
N LEU A 326 -15.19 -15.93 -12.77
CA LEU A 326 -14.55 -16.07 -14.08
C LEU A 326 -15.40 -16.93 -15.03
N VAL A 327 -16.07 -17.96 -14.51
CA VAL A 327 -16.72 -19.01 -15.33
C VAL A 327 -18.25 -19.00 -15.25
N VAL A 328 -18.84 -18.30 -14.28
CA VAL A 328 -20.29 -18.25 -14.05
C VAL A 328 -20.79 -16.81 -14.22
N PRO A 329 -21.82 -16.58 -15.07
CA PRO A 329 -22.47 -15.27 -15.16
C PRO A 329 -23.01 -14.79 -13.81
N PHE A 330 -22.83 -13.49 -13.52
CA PHE A 330 -23.12 -12.94 -12.19
C PHE A 330 -24.57 -13.15 -11.71
N HIS A 331 -25.56 -13.15 -12.60
CA HIS A 331 -26.96 -13.39 -12.21
C HIS A 331 -27.16 -14.75 -11.53
N LYS A 332 -26.50 -15.81 -12.01
CA LYS A 332 -26.55 -17.15 -11.37
C LYS A 332 -25.82 -17.20 -10.03
N VAL A 333 -24.81 -16.32 -9.87
CA VAL A 333 -24.11 -16.16 -8.58
C VAL A 333 -25.03 -15.45 -7.61
N ALA A 334 -25.68 -14.36 -8.04
CA ALA A 334 -26.63 -13.57 -7.26
C ALA A 334 -27.79 -14.40 -6.71
N ASP A 335 -28.36 -15.32 -7.50
CA ASP A 335 -29.42 -16.24 -7.07
C ASP A 335 -29.07 -17.10 -5.84
N ARG A 336 -27.77 -17.27 -5.56
CA ARG A 336 -27.27 -18.07 -4.43
C ARG A 336 -26.83 -17.23 -3.23
N LEU A 337 -26.77 -15.90 -3.36
CA LEU A 337 -26.35 -14.99 -2.30
C LEU A 337 -27.45 -14.74 -1.27
N GLY A 338 -28.71 -14.91 -1.68
CA GLY A 338 -29.88 -14.72 -0.84
C GLY A 338 -30.90 -13.82 -1.51
N ASP A 339 -31.76 -13.19 -0.73
CA ASP A 339 -32.76 -12.26 -1.26
C ASP A 339 -32.09 -10.93 -1.60
N LEU A 340 -32.26 -10.44 -2.82
CA LEU A 340 -31.88 -9.09 -3.21
C LEU A 340 -32.96 -8.12 -2.71
N VAL A 341 -32.56 -7.17 -1.87
CA VAL A 341 -33.45 -6.19 -1.25
C VAL A 341 -32.88 -4.77 -1.39
N ALA A 342 -33.74 -3.77 -1.19
CA ALA A 342 -33.32 -2.38 -1.13
C ALA A 342 -32.50 -2.12 0.15
N PRO A 343 -31.54 -1.18 0.15
CA PRO A 343 -30.68 -0.91 1.31
C PRO A 343 -31.44 -0.49 2.58
N ASP A 344 -32.62 0.11 2.42
CA ASP A 344 -33.52 0.57 3.48
C ASP A 344 -34.55 -0.49 3.91
N ASP A 345 -34.52 -1.70 3.33
CA ASP A 345 -35.42 -2.79 3.72
C ASP A 345 -35.19 -3.14 5.21
N PRO A 346 -36.25 -3.18 6.05
CA PRO A 346 -36.14 -3.53 7.46
C PRO A 346 -35.41 -4.85 7.73
N ARG A 347 -35.48 -5.81 6.78
CA ARG A 347 -34.77 -7.10 6.87
C ARG A 347 -33.26 -6.94 6.66
N ALA A 348 -32.82 -6.00 5.83
CA ALA A 348 -31.41 -5.67 5.68
C ALA A 348 -30.86 -5.00 6.94
N ILE A 349 -31.61 -4.05 7.51
CA ILE A 349 -31.26 -3.41 8.77
C ILE A 349 -31.18 -4.45 9.91
N ALA A 350 -32.15 -5.36 9.99
CA ALA A 350 -32.17 -6.44 10.99
C ALA A 350 -31.00 -7.43 10.81
N ALA A 351 -30.66 -7.80 9.56
CA ALA A 351 -29.53 -8.68 9.28
C ALA A 351 -28.17 -8.03 9.54
N ALA A 352 -28.06 -6.71 9.40
CA ALA A 352 -26.88 -5.92 9.73
C ALA A 352 -26.79 -5.58 11.23
N SER A 353 -27.87 -5.70 12.00
CA SER A 353 -27.94 -5.28 13.41
C SER A 353 -27.00 -6.07 14.34
N LYS A 354 -26.74 -5.49 15.53
CA LYS A 354 -25.85 -6.08 16.56
C LYS A 354 -26.26 -7.52 16.89
N ALA A 355 -25.33 -8.46 16.68
CA ALA A 355 -25.46 -9.85 17.09
C ALA A 355 -24.83 -10.06 18.49
N PRO A 356 -25.02 -11.23 19.14
CA PRO A 356 -24.33 -11.57 20.38
C PRO A 356 -22.81 -11.38 20.27
N ALA A 357 -22.15 -10.99 21.37
CA ALA A 357 -20.72 -10.63 21.38
C ALA A 357 -19.80 -11.71 20.77
N ALA A 358 -20.15 -12.99 20.93
CA ALA A 358 -19.42 -14.12 20.34
C ALA A 358 -19.49 -14.14 18.79
N SER A 359 -20.64 -13.79 18.21
CA SER A 359 -20.85 -13.70 16.76
C SER A 359 -20.13 -12.47 16.18
N ALA A 360 -20.14 -11.35 16.89
CA ALA A 360 -19.40 -10.15 16.50
C ALA A 360 -17.87 -10.37 16.51
N GLY A 361 -17.35 -11.05 17.53
CA GLY A 361 -15.93 -11.42 17.60
C GLY A 361 -15.49 -12.30 16.42
N THR A 362 -16.30 -13.32 16.11
CA THR A 362 -16.06 -14.23 14.97
C THR A 362 -16.14 -13.50 13.63
N ALA A 363 -17.14 -12.63 13.43
CA ALA A 363 -17.30 -11.84 12.21
C ALA A 363 -16.11 -10.90 11.99
N ALA A 364 -15.66 -10.19 13.03
CA ALA A 364 -14.47 -9.34 12.98
C ALA A 364 -13.20 -10.12 12.63
N GLU A 365 -13.06 -11.34 13.17
CA GLU A 365 -11.93 -12.22 12.87
C GLU A 365 -11.93 -12.67 11.40
N ILE A 366 -13.08 -13.03 10.86
CA ILE A 366 -13.25 -13.38 9.44
C ILE A 366 -12.88 -12.19 8.55
N GLY A 367 -13.42 -10.99 8.82
CA GLY A 367 -13.11 -9.78 8.05
C GLY A 367 -11.61 -9.49 8.02
N ARG A 368 -10.97 -9.44 9.19
CA ARG A 368 -9.51 -9.24 9.31
C ARG A 368 -8.72 -10.30 8.56
N THR A 369 -9.15 -11.56 8.65
CA THR A 369 -8.47 -12.69 7.98
C THR A 369 -8.56 -12.55 6.47
N ILE A 370 -9.74 -12.25 5.92
CA ILE A 370 -9.94 -12.07 4.48
C ILE A 370 -9.13 -10.89 3.96
N GLU A 371 -9.16 -9.73 4.62
CA GLU A 371 -8.37 -8.56 4.20
C GLU A 371 -6.85 -8.81 4.27
N SER A 372 -6.43 -9.61 5.25
CA SER A 372 -5.03 -10.03 5.41
C SER A 372 -4.63 -11.01 4.30
N VAL A 373 -5.47 -12.00 3.99
CA VAL A 373 -5.22 -13.04 2.99
C VAL A 373 -5.32 -12.50 1.56
N ALA A 374 -6.30 -11.64 1.27
CA ALA A 374 -6.52 -11.02 -0.03
C ALA A 374 -5.27 -10.27 -0.57
N ARG A 375 -4.43 -9.76 0.34
CA ARG A 375 -3.14 -9.11 0.04
C ARG A 375 -2.01 -10.09 -0.26
N ARG A 376 -2.16 -11.36 0.09
CA ARG A 376 -1.11 -12.41 0.03
C ARG A 376 -1.37 -13.48 -1.02
N VAL A 377 -2.63 -13.67 -1.45
CA VAL A 377 -2.97 -14.61 -2.53
C VAL A 377 -2.34 -14.18 -3.87
N PRO A 378 -2.00 -15.12 -4.77
CA PRO A 378 -1.31 -14.81 -6.04
C PRO A 378 -2.22 -14.18 -7.11
N PHE A 379 -3.43 -13.73 -6.76
CA PHE A 379 -4.41 -13.18 -7.68
C PHE A 379 -5.12 -11.93 -7.14
N ARG A 380 -5.70 -11.10 -8.01
CA ARG A 380 -6.45 -9.90 -7.61
C ARG A 380 -7.76 -10.28 -6.93
N ALA A 381 -7.72 -10.37 -5.60
CA ALA A 381 -8.88 -10.45 -4.72
C ALA A 381 -9.61 -9.09 -4.67
N VAL A 382 -10.44 -8.80 -5.66
CA VAL A 382 -11.24 -7.56 -5.71
C VAL A 382 -12.32 -7.55 -4.61
N CYS A 383 -12.90 -6.39 -4.34
CA CYS A 383 -13.89 -6.20 -3.27
C CYS A 383 -15.06 -7.20 -3.35
N LEU A 384 -15.59 -7.47 -4.56
CA LEU A 384 -16.65 -8.47 -4.74
C LEU A 384 -16.21 -9.89 -4.34
N GLN A 385 -14.97 -10.29 -4.66
CA GLN A 385 -14.45 -11.61 -4.27
C GLN A 385 -14.27 -11.72 -2.76
N GLN A 386 -13.83 -10.64 -2.11
CA GLN A 386 -13.69 -10.58 -0.66
C GLN A 386 -15.06 -10.64 0.04
N ALA A 387 -16.04 -9.89 -0.45
CA ALA A 387 -17.40 -9.90 0.08
C ALA A 387 -18.06 -11.27 -0.07
N LEU A 388 -17.92 -11.93 -1.23
CA LEU A 388 -18.41 -13.30 -1.45
C LEU A 388 -17.73 -14.33 -0.52
N ALA A 389 -16.42 -14.22 -0.35
CA ALA A 389 -15.67 -15.10 0.55
C ALA A 389 -16.15 -14.94 2.00
N GLY A 390 -16.30 -13.68 2.46
CA GLY A 390 -16.78 -13.38 3.81
C GLY A 390 -18.20 -13.85 4.03
N HIS A 391 -19.11 -13.55 3.09
CA HIS A 391 -20.49 -14.01 3.13
C HIS A 391 -20.59 -15.53 3.24
N THR A 392 -19.75 -16.26 2.49
CA THR A 392 -19.70 -17.72 2.56
C THR A 392 -19.21 -18.22 3.93
N MET A 393 -18.15 -17.63 4.46
CA MET A 393 -17.58 -18.02 5.76
C MET A 393 -18.53 -17.72 6.94
N LEU A 394 -19.28 -16.61 6.87
CA LEU A 394 -20.29 -16.22 7.86
C LEU A 394 -21.53 -17.12 7.78
N ARG A 395 -22.01 -17.41 6.57
CA ARG A 395 -23.14 -18.31 6.34
C ARG A 395 -22.89 -19.72 6.89
N ARG A 396 -21.68 -20.26 6.72
CA ARG A 396 -21.27 -21.55 7.32
C ARG A 396 -21.37 -21.57 8.84
N ARG A 397 -21.26 -20.41 9.47
CA ARG A 397 -21.31 -20.21 10.93
C ARG A 397 -22.68 -19.69 11.40
N ARG A 398 -23.68 -19.65 10.50
CA ARG A 398 -25.03 -19.12 10.76
C ARG A 398 -25.01 -17.68 11.31
N ILE A 399 -24.04 -16.88 10.90
CA ILE A 399 -23.98 -15.45 11.21
C ILE A 399 -24.64 -14.70 10.05
N PRO A 400 -25.75 -13.98 10.27
CA PRO A 400 -26.36 -13.14 9.25
C PRO A 400 -25.38 -12.07 8.77
N SER A 401 -25.33 -11.86 7.46
CA SER A 401 -24.47 -10.86 6.83
C SER A 401 -25.18 -10.21 5.66
N VAL A 402 -24.86 -8.93 5.44
CA VAL A 402 -25.42 -8.12 4.35
C VAL A 402 -24.29 -7.83 3.37
N LEU A 403 -24.45 -8.32 2.14
CA LEU A 403 -23.52 -8.06 1.04
C LEU A 403 -24.09 -6.94 0.18
N HIS A 404 -23.47 -5.79 0.23
CA HIS A 404 -23.90 -4.59 -0.49
C HIS A 404 -23.17 -4.48 -1.83
N LEU A 405 -23.91 -4.05 -2.86
CA LEU A 405 -23.36 -3.69 -4.15
C LEU A 405 -23.64 -2.22 -4.42
N GLY A 406 -22.59 -1.50 -4.78
CA GLY A 406 -22.69 -0.12 -5.20
C GLY A 406 -22.06 0.10 -6.56
N SER A 407 -22.55 1.11 -7.25
CA SER A 407 -21.94 1.60 -8.47
C SER A 407 -21.89 3.12 -8.47
N GLY A 408 -21.00 3.66 -9.26
CA GLY A 408 -20.79 5.09 -9.36
C GLY A 408 -20.02 5.44 -10.61
N ARG A 409 -19.61 6.70 -10.66
CA ARG A 409 -18.67 7.17 -11.67
C ARG A 409 -17.47 7.79 -10.97
N ASP A 410 -16.28 7.44 -11.44
CA ASP A 410 -15.06 8.12 -11.01
C ASP A 410 -15.07 9.57 -11.54
N THR A 411 -14.13 10.37 -11.07
CA THR A 411 -13.82 11.74 -11.52
C THR A 411 -13.73 11.88 -13.05
N ASP A 412 -13.32 10.84 -13.76
CA ASP A 412 -13.29 10.76 -15.24
C ASP A 412 -14.62 10.30 -15.88
N ARG A 413 -15.73 10.29 -15.14
CA ARG A 413 -17.04 9.73 -15.54
C ARG A 413 -17.05 8.23 -15.90
N LYS A 414 -15.96 7.49 -15.65
CA LYS A 414 -15.87 6.03 -15.88
C LYS A 414 -16.69 5.26 -14.84
N PHE A 415 -17.39 4.23 -15.28
CA PHE A 415 -18.17 3.36 -14.40
C PHE A 415 -17.27 2.63 -13.40
N ILE A 416 -17.61 2.75 -12.12
CA ILE A 416 -16.95 2.04 -11.02
C ILE A 416 -17.99 1.21 -10.27
N ALA A 417 -17.66 -0.05 -10.00
CA ALA A 417 -18.47 -0.96 -9.20
C ALA A 417 -17.70 -1.34 -7.94
N HIS A 418 -18.41 -1.43 -6.83
CA HIS A 418 -17.84 -1.73 -5.53
C HIS A 418 -18.77 -2.66 -4.75
N ALA A 419 -18.18 -3.45 -3.86
CA ALA A 419 -18.92 -4.37 -3.01
C ALA A 419 -18.33 -4.34 -1.61
N TRP A 420 -19.19 -4.36 -0.60
CA TRP A 420 -18.78 -4.41 0.80
C TRP A 420 -19.68 -5.35 1.59
N LEU A 421 -19.18 -5.80 2.73
CA LEU A 421 -19.83 -6.82 3.55
C LEU A 421 -19.93 -6.33 4.99
N GLU A 422 -21.13 -6.42 5.54
CA GLU A 422 -21.42 -6.11 6.95
C GLU A 422 -21.98 -7.35 7.65
N ALA A 423 -21.66 -7.51 8.93
CA ALA A 423 -22.34 -8.47 9.80
C ALA A 423 -22.22 -8.03 11.26
N ALA A 424 -23.24 -8.32 12.08
CA ALA A 424 -23.22 -8.05 13.52
C ALA A 424 -22.92 -6.58 13.89
N GLY A 425 -23.34 -5.62 13.05
CA GLY A 425 -23.08 -4.19 13.19
C GLY A 425 -21.63 -3.78 12.94
N LEU A 426 -20.85 -4.62 12.25
CA LEU A 426 -19.44 -4.39 11.96
C LEU A 426 -19.16 -4.40 10.45
N PRO A 427 -18.46 -3.37 9.92
CA PRO A 427 -17.95 -3.40 8.56
C PRO A 427 -16.82 -4.44 8.47
N LEU A 428 -16.95 -5.41 7.57
CA LEU A 428 -16.01 -6.53 7.49
C LEU A 428 -15.02 -6.41 6.33
N THR A 429 -15.49 -6.12 5.12
CA THR A 429 -14.65 -6.00 3.93
C THR A 429 -15.18 -4.93 2.99
N GLY A 430 -14.29 -4.28 2.23
CA GLY A 430 -14.68 -3.28 1.24
C GLY A 430 -15.05 -1.91 1.83
N TYR A 431 -14.84 -1.68 3.12
CA TYR A 431 -15.10 -0.36 3.72
C TYR A 431 -13.86 0.55 3.77
N PRO A 432 -14.07 1.87 3.81
CA PRO A 432 -15.34 2.55 3.48
C PRO A 432 -15.56 2.59 1.96
N PRO A 433 -16.82 2.54 1.47
CA PRO A 433 -17.10 2.83 0.07
C PRO A 433 -16.70 4.27 -0.27
N ALA A 434 -16.24 4.50 -1.49
CA ALA A 434 -15.87 5.85 -1.94
C ALA A 434 -17.13 6.75 -2.03
N PRO A 435 -17.02 8.08 -1.78
CA PRO A 435 -18.18 8.98 -1.76
C PRO A 435 -19.00 9.00 -3.07
N GLN A 436 -18.38 8.64 -4.20
CA GLN A 436 -19.05 8.60 -5.51
C GLN A 436 -19.81 7.28 -5.77
N ILE A 437 -19.66 6.28 -4.90
CA ILE A 437 -20.39 5.01 -4.99
C ILE A 437 -21.75 5.18 -4.31
N ARG A 438 -22.80 4.97 -5.09
CA ARG A 438 -24.16 4.83 -4.56
C ARG A 438 -24.49 3.36 -4.44
N GLU A 439 -25.08 2.98 -3.32
CA GLU A 439 -25.59 1.63 -3.15
C GLU A 439 -26.76 1.38 -4.11
N VAL A 440 -26.70 0.24 -4.81
CA VAL A 440 -27.70 -0.17 -5.79
C VAL A 440 -28.64 -1.21 -5.17
N GLY A 441 -28.13 -2.04 -4.27
CA GLY A 441 -28.92 -3.04 -3.55
C GLY A 441 -28.02 -3.96 -2.73
N CYS A 442 -28.63 -4.73 -1.85
CA CYS A 442 -27.90 -5.64 -0.97
C CYS A 442 -28.54 -7.02 -0.92
N PHE A 443 -27.72 -8.03 -0.65
CA PHE A 443 -28.15 -9.41 -0.46
C PHE A 443 -28.19 -9.75 1.02
N ILE A 444 -29.33 -10.29 1.46
CA ILE A 444 -29.55 -10.76 2.83
C ILE A 444 -29.75 -12.28 2.84
N PRO A 445 -29.51 -12.97 3.97
CA PRO A 445 -29.79 -14.40 4.08
C PRO A 445 -31.27 -14.68 3.78
N THR A 446 -31.54 -15.69 2.96
CA THR A 446 -32.91 -16.08 2.59
C THR A 446 -33.72 -16.41 3.85
N THR A 447 -34.89 -15.78 4.00
CA THR A 447 -35.86 -16.17 5.02
C THR A 447 -36.29 -17.62 4.81
N THR A 448 -36.41 -18.37 5.91
CA THR A 448 -36.66 -19.82 5.97
C THR A 448 -37.75 -20.31 4.99
N SER A 449 -37.62 -21.56 4.56
CA SER A 449 -38.46 -22.30 3.59
C SER A 449 -39.98 -22.04 3.72
N GLU A 450 -40.49 -21.81 4.92
CA GLU A 450 -41.91 -21.55 5.22
C GLU A 450 -42.44 -20.27 4.56
N GLN A 451 -41.65 -19.19 4.50
CA GLN A 451 -42.10 -17.93 3.88
C GLN A 451 -42.02 -17.95 2.35
N ARG A 452 -41.16 -18.81 1.78
CA ARG A 452 -41.08 -19.06 0.34
C ARG A 452 -42.31 -19.82 -0.17
N MET A 453 -42.85 -20.71 0.65
CA MET A 453 -44.07 -21.46 0.38
C MET A 453 -45.32 -20.58 0.51
N MET A 454 -45.38 -19.68 1.51
CA MET A 454 -46.46 -18.67 1.61
C MET A 454 -46.49 -17.70 0.43
N ARG A 455 -45.34 -17.27 -0.10
CA ARG A 455 -45.29 -16.42 -1.31
C ARG A 455 -45.70 -17.15 -2.58
N TYR A 456 -45.43 -18.45 -2.68
CA TYR A 456 -45.89 -19.28 -3.79
C TYR A 456 -47.42 -19.40 -3.79
N HIS A 457 -48.04 -19.63 -2.62
CA HIS A 457 -49.49 -19.69 -2.47
C HIS A 457 -50.16 -18.32 -2.67
N ALA A 458 -49.60 -17.23 -2.13
CA ALA A 458 -50.14 -15.87 -2.33
C ALA A 458 -50.03 -15.34 -3.78
N ALA A 459 -49.11 -15.90 -4.59
CA ALA A 459 -48.98 -15.59 -6.01
C ALA A 459 -49.94 -16.41 -6.89
N GLN A 460 -50.37 -17.60 -6.43
CA GLN A 460 -51.39 -18.40 -7.12
C GLN A 460 -52.83 -17.91 -6.87
N GLU A 461 -53.08 -17.17 -5.79
CA GLU A 461 -54.40 -16.55 -5.52
C GLU A 461 -54.63 -15.22 -6.28
N ARG A 462 -53.65 -14.75 -7.05
CA ARG A 462 -53.72 -13.51 -7.86
C ARG A 462 -53.66 -13.75 -9.37
N LEU A 463 -53.77 -15.00 -9.79
CA LEU A 463 -54.05 -15.45 -11.15
C LEU A 463 -55.42 -16.14 -11.14
#